data_AF-W7T0G6-F1
#
_entry.id   AF-W7T0G6-F1
#
_cell.length_a   1.000
_cell.length_b   1.000
_cell.length_c   1.000
_cell.angle_alpha   90.00
_cell.angle_beta   90.00
_cell.angle_gamma   90.00
#
_symmetry.space_group_name_H-M   'P 1'
#
loop_
_entity.id
_entity.type
_entity.pdbx_description
1 polymer ?
#
loop_
_entity_poly.entity_id
_entity_poly.type
_entity_poly.pdbx_seq_one_letter_code
_entity_poly.pdbx_strand_id
1 'polypeptide(L)'
;MTGPDLPAPDELFEIEMWRYRWPSGTFKAELFAGVLVYSGEFDERDVETARRTYPGRQIVLNDGGGIEVHPGGDAEPRSVFETFLEQLKRERG
;
A
#
# COMPACT_ATOMS: atom_id res chain seq x y z
N MET A 1 -15.06 2.04 6.28
CA MET A 1 -14.16 1.20 7.09
C MET A 1 -14.62 -0.23 6.97
N THR A 2 -13.77 -1.10 6.43
CA THR A 2 -13.66 -2.54 6.76
C THR A 2 -12.53 -3.08 5.90
N GLY A 3 -11.29 -2.91 6.39
CA GLY A 3 -10.25 -3.87 6.05
C GLY A 3 -10.52 -5.18 6.81
N PRO A 4 -9.78 -6.27 6.53
CA PRO A 4 -9.86 -7.52 7.27
C PRO A 4 -10.01 -7.30 8.78
N ASP A 5 -10.96 -8.00 9.41
CA ASP A 5 -11.02 -8.05 10.87
C ASP A 5 -9.73 -8.69 11.40
N LEU A 6 -9.12 -8.05 12.39
CA LEU A 6 -8.02 -8.67 13.12
C LEU A 6 -8.61 -9.65 14.14
N PRO A 7 -7.91 -10.76 14.44
CA PRO A 7 -8.23 -11.55 15.62
C PRO A 7 -8.21 -10.66 16.87
N ALA A 8 -8.98 -11.05 17.89
CA ALA A 8 -8.98 -10.33 19.14
C ALA A 8 -7.56 -10.29 19.76
N PRO A 9 -7.22 -9.32 20.63
CA PRO A 9 -5.87 -9.22 21.20
C PRO A 9 -5.39 -10.47 21.97
N ASP A 10 -6.31 -11.32 22.40
CA ASP A 10 -6.08 -12.58 23.08
C ASP A 10 -6.08 -13.82 22.15
N GLU A 11 -6.31 -13.62 20.85
CA GLU A 11 -6.29 -14.67 19.83
C GLU A 11 -4.98 -14.67 19.02
N LEU A 12 -4.50 -15.87 18.64
CA LEU A 12 -3.36 -16.02 17.75
C LEU A 12 -3.77 -15.78 16.29
N PHE A 13 -2.85 -15.29 15.47
CA PHE A 13 -3.05 -15.24 14.03
C PHE A 13 -3.00 -16.63 13.42
N GLU A 14 -4.07 -17.02 12.73
CA GLU A 14 -4.03 -18.20 11.86
C GLU A 14 -3.24 -17.91 10.57
N ILE A 15 -2.70 -18.95 9.93
CA ILE A 15 -1.92 -18.82 8.70
C ILE A 15 -2.73 -18.19 7.55
N GLU A 16 -4.03 -18.47 7.48
CA GLU A 16 -4.91 -17.88 6.46
C GLU A 16 -5.21 -16.41 6.75
N MET A 17 -5.36 -16.04 8.03
CA MET A 17 -5.45 -14.63 8.44
C MET A 17 -4.16 -13.89 8.12
N TRP A 18 -3.00 -14.51 8.39
CA TRP A 18 -1.69 -13.92 8.08
C TRP A 18 -1.49 -13.73 6.57
N ARG A 19 -1.86 -14.72 5.74
CA ARG A 19 -1.79 -14.63 4.27
C ARG A 19 -2.76 -13.60 3.68
N TYR A 20 -3.97 -13.52 4.22
CA TYR A 20 -4.96 -12.52 3.83
C TYR A 20 -4.52 -11.11 4.25
N ARG A 21 -3.90 -10.98 5.43
CA ARG A 21 -3.40 -9.71 5.98
C ARG A 21 -2.15 -9.19 5.29
N TRP A 22 -1.21 -10.09 4.97
CA TRP A 22 0.07 -9.78 4.34
C TRP A 22 0.20 -10.46 2.97
N PRO A 23 -0.65 -10.09 1.98
CA PRO A 23 -0.64 -10.71 0.65
C PRO A 23 0.71 -10.53 -0.09
N SER A 24 1.51 -9.54 0.31
CA SER A 24 2.89 -9.32 -0.19
C SER A 24 3.87 -10.42 0.22
N GLY A 25 3.57 -11.22 1.23
CA GLY A 25 4.36 -12.40 1.60
C GLY A 25 4.35 -13.49 0.53
N THR A 26 3.48 -13.40 -0.49
CA THR A 26 3.41 -14.41 -1.55
C THR A 26 3.46 -13.85 -2.97
N PHE A 27 2.94 -12.66 -3.34
CA PHE A 27 3.14 -12.14 -4.72
C PHE A 27 3.06 -10.61 -4.91
N LYS A 28 3.92 -10.12 -5.82
CA LYS A 28 3.93 -8.86 -6.59
C LYS A 28 4.10 -7.53 -5.83
N ALA A 29 5.34 -7.24 -5.48
CA ALA A 29 5.81 -5.86 -5.44
C ALA A 29 6.24 -5.44 -6.86
N GLU A 30 5.68 -4.35 -7.38
CA GLU A 30 6.06 -3.75 -8.66
C GLU A 30 6.85 -2.47 -8.41
N LEU A 31 7.85 -2.18 -9.25
CA LEU A 31 8.59 -0.92 -9.20
C LEU A 31 8.13 -0.02 -10.34
N PHE A 32 7.45 1.08 -10.01
CA PHE A 32 6.93 2.02 -10.99
C PHE A 32 7.51 3.42 -10.74
N ALA A 33 8.29 3.94 -11.68
CA ALA A 33 8.93 5.26 -11.58
C ALA A 33 9.70 5.51 -10.25
N GLY A 34 10.30 4.47 -9.66
CA GLY A 34 11.02 4.56 -8.39
C GLY A 34 10.16 4.40 -7.13
N VAL A 35 8.87 4.11 -7.29
CA VAL A 35 7.91 3.82 -6.22
C VAL A 35 7.66 2.33 -6.16
N LEU A 36 7.73 1.75 -4.96
CA LEU A 36 7.41 0.35 -4.73
C LEU A 36 5.91 0.21 -4.49
N VAL A 37 5.23 -0.60 -5.30
CA VAL A 37 3.79 -0.76 -5.28
C VAL A 37 3.44 -2.17 -4.84
N TYR A 38 2.68 -2.28 -3.75
CA TYR A 38 2.06 -3.49 -3.26
C TYR A 38 0.59 -3.48 -3.64
N SER A 39 0.19 -4.39 -4.52
CA SER A 39 -1.23 -4.59 -4.86
C SER A 39 -1.89 -5.51 -3.83
N GLY A 40 -3.09 -5.16 -3.38
CA GLY A 40 -3.84 -5.92 -2.37
C GLY A 40 -4.99 -5.13 -1.79
N GLU A 41 -5.59 -5.67 -0.72
CA GLU A 41 -6.60 -4.98 0.10
C GLU A 41 -5.95 -4.60 1.44
N PHE A 42 -5.27 -3.46 1.47
CA PHE A 42 -4.60 -2.94 2.67
C PHE A 42 -5.47 -1.90 3.41
N ASP A 43 -5.17 -1.70 4.69
CA ASP A 43 -5.82 -0.70 5.55
C ASP A 43 -4.81 0.23 6.25
N GLU A 44 -5.29 1.18 7.05
CA GLU A 44 -4.43 2.14 7.76
C GLU A 44 -3.43 1.48 8.73
N ARG A 45 -3.73 0.27 9.23
CA ARG A 45 -2.81 -0.47 10.12
C ARG A 45 -1.63 -1.02 9.33
N ASP A 46 -1.84 -1.39 8.07
CA ASP A 46 -0.73 -1.71 7.16
C ASP A 46 0.11 -0.51 6.85
N VAL A 47 -0.53 0.65 6.62
CA VAL A 47 0.19 1.90 6.37
C VAL A 47 1.10 2.20 7.55
N GLU A 48 0.62 2.06 8.78
CA GLU A 48 1.46 2.23 9.97
C GLU A 48 2.62 1.22 10.02
N THR A 49 2.35 -0.04 9.69
CA THR A 49 3.40 -1.07 9.65
C THR A 49 4.45 -0.77 8.57
N ALA A 50 4.01 -0.41 7.36
CA ALA A 50 4.88 -0.01 6.27
C ALA A 50 5.71 1.23 6.63
N ARG A 51 5.15 2.22 7.34
CA ARG A 51 5.91 3.37 7.86
C ARG A 51 7.03 2.95 8.80
N ARG A 52 6.79 1.92 9.64
CA ARG A 52 7.83 1.36 10.54
C ARG A 52 8.86 0.54 9.76
N THR A 53 8.43 -0.21 8.74
CA THR A 53 9.29 -1.01 7.87
C THR A 53 10.19 -0.17 6.97
N TYR A 54 9.71 1.00 6.52
CA TYR A 54 10.43 1.90 5.63
C TYR A 54 10.64 3.30 6.26
N PRO A 55 11.52 3.43 7.26
CA PRO A 55 11.78 4.72 7.90
C PRO A 55 12.21 5.80 6.89
N GLY A 56 11.62 6.99 6.99
CA GLY A 56 11.93 8.13 6.12
C GLY A 56 11.31 8.05 4.71
N ARG A 57 10.53 7.02 4.40
CA ARG A 57 9.74 6.93 3.17
C ARG A 57 8.33 7.46 3.40
N GLN A 58 7.71 7.89 2.31
CA GLN A 58 6.31 8.30 2.32
C GLN A 58 5.43 7.11 1.90
N ILE A 59 4.41 6.79 2.69
CA ILE A 59 3.52 5.66 2.45
C ILE A 59 2.14 6.17 2.06
N VAL A 60 1.63 5.72 0.92
CA VAL A 60 0.30 6.05 0.40
C VAL A 60 -0.54 4.78 0.34
N LEU A 61 -1.75 4.84 0.89
CA LEU A 61 -2.81 3.89 0.59
C LEU A 61 -3.60 4.45 -0.59
N ASN A 62 -3.54 3.77 -1.74
CA ASN A 62 -4.24 4.24 -2.94
C ASN A 62 -5.69 3.76 -2.98
N ASP A 63 -6.50 4.36 -3.85
CA ASP A 63 -7.94 4.05 -3.99
C ASP A 63 -8.22 2.60 -4.42
N GLY A 64 -7.23 1.91 -4.99
CA GLY A 64 -7.31 0.49 -5.32
C GLY A 64 -7.07 -0.45 -4.15
N GLY A 65 -6.85 0.09 -2.93
CA GLY A 65 -6.51 -0.68 -1.73
C GLY A 65 -5.03 -1.05 -1.63
N GLY A 66 -4.18 -0.61 -2.58
CA GLY A 66 -2.76 -0.90 -2.62
C GLY A 66 -1.92 0.04 -1.75
N ILE A 67 -0.74 -0.43 -1.32
CA ILE A 67 0.26 0.41 -0.65
C ILE A 67 1.37 0.82 -1.62
N GLU A 68 1.71 2.09 -1.60
CA GLU A 68 2.82 2.65 -2.36
C GLU A 68 3.88 3.19 -1.40
N VAL A 69 5.13 2.81 -1.61
CA VAL A 69 6.30 3.28 -0.86
C VAL A 69 7.07 4.25 -1.76
N HIS A 70 6.89 5.53 -1.49
CA HIS A 70 7.50 6.64 -2.21
C HIS A 70 8.82 7.05 -1.57
N PRO A 71 9.73 7.71 -2.32
CA PRO A 71 10.85 8.44 -1.74
C PRO A 71 10.42 9.38 -0.60
N GLY A 72 11.33 9.61 0.34
CA GLY A 72 11.13 10.65 1.35
C GLY A 72 11.14 12.05 0.72
N GLY A 73 10.43 13.00 1.32
CA GLY A 73 10.40 14.39 0.89
C GLY A 73 9.39 15.22 1.69
N ASP A 74 9.40 16.53 1.42
CA ASP A 74 8.51 17.49 2.10
C ASP A 74 7.17 17.68 1.36
N ALA A 75 7.10 17.26 0.09
CA ALA A 75 5.87 17.32 -0.70
C ALA A 75 4.90 16.22 -0.26
N GLU A 76 3.60 16.51 -0.27
CA GLU A 76 2.60 15.49 0.03
C GLU A 76 2.66 14.35 -1.01
N PRO A 77 2.74 13.08 -0.57
CA PRO A 77 2.84 11.97 -1.50
C PRO A 77 1.50 11.76 -2.20
N ARG A 78 1.53 11.60 -3.52
CA ARG A 78 0.37 11.32 -4.36
C ARG A 78 0.49 9.94 -4.99
N SER A 79 -0.64 9.28 -5.23
CA SER A 79 -0.60 7.97 -5.86
C SER A 79 0.05 8.03 -7.25
N VAL A 80 0.94 7.08 -7.53
CA VAL A 80 1.52 6.94 -8.88
C VAL A 80 0.47 6.57 -9.91
N PHE A 81 -0.57 5.83 -9.52
CA PHE A 81 -1.67 5.47 -10.41
C PHE A 81 -2.54 6.69 -10.75
N GLU A 82 -2.85 7.53 -9.78
CA GLU A 82 -3.56 8.79 -10.01
C GLU A 82 -2.79 9.67 -11.00
N THR A 83 -1.50 9.88 -10.73
CA THR A 83 -0.62 10.69 -11.59
C THR A 83 -0.55 10.12 -13.02
N PHE A 84 -0.45 8.81 -13.16
CA PHE A 84 -0.40 8.14 -14.46
C PHE A 84 -1.73 8.27 -15.22
N LEU A 85 -2.87 8.10 -14.55
CA LEU A 85 -4.19 8.26 -15.16
C LEU A 85 -4.44 9.69 -15.65
N GLU A 86 -3.97 10.70 -14.90
CA GLU A 86 -4.04 12.10 -15.34
C GLU A 86 -3.23 12.35 -16.61
N GLN A 87 -2.02 11.82 -16.69
CA GLN A 87 -1.15 11.95 -17.87
C GLN A 87 -1.81 11.30 -19.10
N LEU A 88 -2.32 10.08 -18.97
CA LEU A 88 -3.04 9.39 -20.05
C LEU A 88 -4.25 10.18 -20.57
N LYS A 89 -4.98 10.85 -19.69
CA LYS A 89 -6.12 11.70 -20.10
C LYS A 89 -5.66 12.92 -20.89
N ARG A 90 -4.53 13.53 -20.52
CA ARG A 90 -3.97 14.70 -21.21
C ARG A 90 -3.43 14.35 -22.60
N GLU A 91 -2.86 13.16 -22.79
CA GLU A 91 -2.31 12.73 -24.07
C GLU A 91 -3.39 12.29 -25.09
N ARG A 92 -4.61 12.01 -24.61
CA ARG A 92 -5.74 11.56 -25.43
C ARG A 92 -6.80 12.63 -25.72
N GLY A 93 -6.67 13.83 -25.15
CA GLY A 93 -7.55 14.98 -25.37
C GLY A 93 -6.97 15.97 -26.35
#